data_AF-A0A259Y952-F1
#
_entry.id   AF-A0A259Y952-F1
#
_cell.length_a   1.000
_cell.length_b   1.000
_cell.length_c   1.000
_cell.angle_alpha   90.00
_cell.angle_beta   90.00
_cell.angle_gamma   90.00
#
_symmetry.space_group_name_H-M   'P 1'
#
loop_
_entity.id
_entity.type
_entity.pdbx_description
1 polymer ?
#
loop_
_entity_poly.entity_id
_entity_poly.type
_entity_poly.pdbx_seq_one_letter_code
_entity_poly.pdbx_strand_id
1 'polypeptide(L)' 'MPMPSKGDRTSLTVRLPSELIDTLKAQRSSAGATSLSQYVADLIAIASDREDLARELNRAHEQGVLPLTA' A
#
# COMPACT_ATOMS: atom_id res chain seq x y z
N MET A 1 -17.21 -3.85 17.03
CA MET A 1 -16.97 -4.56 15.76
C MET A 1 -15.54 -5.08 15.77
N PRO A 2 -15.27 -6.36 15.46
CA PRO A 2 -13.89 -6.83 15.34
C PRO A 2 -13.22 -6.06 14.19
N MET A 3 -12.22 -5.25 14.50
CA MET A 3 -11.40 -4.64 13.47
C MET A 3 -10.63 -5.77 12.77
N PRO A 4 -10.67 -5.86 11.43
CA PRO A 4 -9.83 -6.81 10.72
C PRO A 4 -8.38 -6.51 11.08
N SER A 5 -7.78 -7.38 11.90
CA SER A 5 -6.38 -7.28 12.28
C SER A 5 -5.54 -7.30 11.00
N LYS A 6 -4.55 -6.41 10.94
CA LYS A 6 -3.62 -6.30 9.81
C LYS A 6 -2.63 -7.48 9.72
N GLY A 7 -2.84 -8.53 10.52
CA GLY A 7 -1.92 -9.64 10.71
C GLY A 7 -0.82 -9.32 11.71
N ASP A 8 0.13 -10.24 11.86
CA ASP A 8 1.35 -10.02 12.63
C ASP A 8 2.23 -8.99 11.90
N ARG A 9 2.43 -7.81 12.50
CA ARG A 9 3.20 -6.71 11.91
C ARG A 9 4.12 -6.09 12.95
N THR A 10 5.35 -5.83 12.56
CA THR A 10 6.33 -5.08 13.37
C THR A 10 6.45 -3.65 12.84
N SER A 11 6.44 -2.68 13.76
CA SER A 11 6.69 -1.27 13.42
C SER A 11 8.17 -1.06 13.09
N LEU A 12 8.44 -0.50 11.91
CA LEU A 12 9.78 -0.07 11.49
C LEU A 12 9.83 1.47 11.44
N THR A 13 10.76 2.06 12.18
CA THR A 13 10.99 3.52 12.18
C THR A 13 12.25 3.82 11.37
N VAL A 14 12.11 4.55 10.26
CA VAL A 14 13.22 4.95 9.38
C VAL A 14 13.20 6.47 9.19
N ARG A 15 14.38 7.08 9.08
CA ARG A 15 14.52 8.47 8.64
C ARG A 15 14.70 8.51 7.13
N LEU A 16 13.77 9.16 6.44
CA LEU A 16 13.83 9.40 5.00
C LEU A 16 14.25 10.85 4.72
N PRO A 17 14.90 11.14 3.58
CA PRO A 17 15.09 12.51 3.11
C PRO A 17 13.76 13.24 3.02
N SER A 18 13.71 14.50 3.47
CA SER A 18 12.47 15.28 3.53
C SER A 18 11.85 15.51 2.15
N GLU A 19 12.69 15.70 1.13
CA GLU A 19 12.27 15.85 -0.27
C GLU A 19 11.46 14.65 -0.77
N LEU A 20 11.76 13.46 -0.28
CA LEU A 20 11.12 12.22 -0.70
C LEU A 20 9.73 12.07 -0.09
N ILE A 21 9.46 12.72 1.05
CA ILE A 21 8.16 12.64 1.73
C ILE A 21 7.04 13.23 0.86
N ASP A 22 7.28 14.36 0.20
CA ASP A 22 6.26 15.00 -0.63
C ASP A 22 6.02 14.23 -1.93
N THR A 23 7.07 13.67 -2.52
CA THR A 23 6.96 12.72 -3.64
C THR A 23 6.12 11.50 -3.24
N LEU A 24 6.38 10.88 -2.09
CA LEU A 24 5.62 9.71 -1.63
C LEU A 24 4.15 10.06 -1.37
N LYS A 25 3.83 11.24 -0.83
CA LYS A 25 2.43 11.68 -0.67
C LYS A 25 1.71 11.83 -2.00
N ALA A 26 2.37 12.42 -3.01
CA ALA A 26 1.82 12.58 -4.35
C ALA A 26 1.58 11.22 -5.01
N GLN A 27 2.56 10.30 -4.93
CA GLN A 27 2.42 8.95 -5.48
C GLN A 27 1.34 8.15 -4.74
N ARG A 28 1.27 8.24 -3.41
CA ARG A 28 0.20 7.63 -2.60
C ARG A 28 -1.18 8.08 -3.06
N SER A 29 -1.34 9.38 -3.33
CA SER A 29 -2.60 9.93 -3.86
C SER A 29 -2.90 9.39 -5.26
N SER A 30 -1.90 9.33 -6.14
CA SER A 30 -2.05 8.80 -7.50
C SER A 30 -2.39 7.31 -7.53
N ALA A 31 -1.89 6.55 -6.56
CA ALA A 31 -2.11 5.11 -6.44
C ALA A 31 -3.42 4.75 -5.71
N GLY A 32 -4.20 5.74 -5.25
CA GLY A 32 -5.45 5.52 -4.53
C GLY A 32 -5.28 4.92 -3.13
N ALA A 33 -4.06 4.89 -2.59
CA ALA A 33 -3.79 4.38 -1.25
C ALA A 33 -4.37 5.34 -0.18
N THR A 34 -4.80 4.81 0.97
CA THR A 34 -5.49 5.59 2.03
C THR A 34 -4.53 6.12 3.08
N SER A 35 -3.35 5.52 3.22
CA SER A 35 -2.37 5.90 4.23
C SER A 35 -0.96 5.89 3.67
N LEU A 36 -0.14 6.87 4.04
CA LEU A 36 1.27 6.94 3.62
C LEU A 36 2.07 5.75 4.17
N SER A 37 1.87 5.37 5.43
CA SER A 37 2.56 4.23 6.02
C SER A 37 2.16 2.91 5.37
N GLN A 38 0.88 2.76 4.99
CA GLN A 38 0.43 1.56 4.26
C GLN A 38 0.97 1.54 2.84
N TYR A 39 0.97 2.69 2.16
CA TYR A 39 1.57 2.84 0.83
C TYR A 39 3.05 2.43 0.82
N VAL A 40 3.84 2.93 1.78
CA VAL A 40 5.25 2.56 1.91
C VAL A 40 5.42 1.07 2.25
N ALA A 41 4.59 0.52 3.14
CA ALA A 41 4.63 -0.90 3.46
C ALA A 41 4.32 -1.79 2.24
N ASP A 42 3.34 -1.39 1.43
CA ASP A 42 2.98 -2.08 0.19
C ASP A 42 4.10 -1.99 -0.86
N LEU A 43 4.73 -0.81 -1.02
CA LEU A 43 5.89 -0.65 -1.90
C LEU A 43 7.04 -1.57 -1.50
N ILE A 44 7.34 -1.69 -0.20
CA ILE A 44 8.39 -2.57 0.30
C ILE A 44 8.03 -4.05 0.04
N ALA A 45 6.77 -4.43 0.24
CA ALA A 45 6.30 -5.78 -0.05
C ALA A 45 6.46 -6.13 -1.54
N ILE A 46 6.04 -5.24 -2.44
CA ILE A 46 6.20 -5.39 -3.90
C ILE A 46 7.68 -5.47 -4.29
N ALA A 47 8.51 -4.56 -3.76
CA ALA A 47 9.96 -4.57 -4.01
C ALA A 47 10.69 -5.79 -3.45
N SER A 48 10.03 -6.56 -2.57
CA SER A 48 10.53 -7.82 -2.01
C SER A 48 9.91 -9.06 -2.68
N ASP A 49 9.28 -8.91 -3.85
CA ASP A 49 8.56 -9.97 -4.58
C ASP A 49 7.44 -10.64 -3.75
N ARG A 50 6.86 -9.89 -2.82
CA ARG A 50 5.78 -10.34 -1.93
C ARG A 50 4.53 -9.48 -2.09
N GLU A 51 4.06 -9.34 -3.34
CA GLU A 51 2.84 -8.61 -3.69
C GLU A 51 1.60 -9.12 -2.95
N ASP A 52 1.60 -10.40 -2.53
CA ASP A 52 0.59 -11.02 -1.68
C ASP A 52 0.42 -10.33 -0.32
N LEU A 53 1.46 -9.64 0.16
CA LEU A 53 1.44 -8.88 1.41
C LEU A 53 1.00 -7.42 1.21
N ALA A 54 1.01 -6.91 -0.03
CA ALA A 54 0.55 -5.57 -0.35
C ALA A 54 -0.98 -5.51 -0.28
N ARG A 55 -1.52 -4.52 0.44
CA ARG A 55 -2.94 -4.53 0.81
C ARG A 55 -3.80 -3.50 0.09
N GLU A 56 -3.25 -2.36 -0.27
CA GLU A 56 -3.93 -1.30 -1.01
C GLU A 56 -3.48 -1.28 -2.46
N LEU A 57 -2.18 -1.39 -2.70
CA LEU A 57 -1.63 -1.37 -4.06
C LEU A 57 -2.01 -2.61 -4.88
N ASN A 58 -2.10 -3.79 -4.26
CA ASN A 58 -2.55 -5.00 -4.95
C ASN A 58 -4.05 -4.92 -5.33
N ARG A 59 -4.88 -4.32 -4.46
CA ARG A 59 -6.31 -4.13 -4.74
C ARG A 59 -6.60 -3.13 -5.85
N ALA A 60 -5.76 -2.11 -6.02
CA ALA A 60 -5.89 -1.18 -7.15
C ALA A 60 -5.64 -1.89 -8.49
N HIS A 61 -4.79 -2.92 -8.52
CA HIS A 61 -4.60 -3.78 -9.69
C HIS A 61 -5.82 -4.67 -9.95
N GLU A 62 -6.40 -5.26 -8.91
CA GLU A 62 -7.58 -6.15 -9.04
C GLU A 62 -8.88 -5.40 -9.39
N GLN A 63 -9.03 -4.14 -8.97
CA GLN A 63 -10.20 -3.31 -9.29
C GLN A 63 -10.32 -2.92 -10.77
N GLY A 64 -9.33 -3.26 -11.61
CA GLY A 64 -9.43 -3.16 -13.08
C GLY A 64 -10.18 -4.32 -13.75
N VAL A 65 -10.53 -5.39 -13.02
CA VAL A 65 -11.22 -6.56 -13.56
C VAL A 65 -12.55 -6.76 -12.84
N LEU A 66 -13.52 -5.88 -13.10
CA LEU A 66 -14.92 -6.22 -12.88
C LEU A 66 -15.31 -7.21 -14.01
N PRO A 67 -15.72 -8.45 -13.70
CA PRO A 67 -16.38 -9.27 -14.71
C PRO A 67 -17.68 -8.53 -15.07
N LEU A 68 -17.76 -8.05 -16.31
CA LEU A 68 -19.01 -7.61 -16.92
C LEU A 68 -19.90 -8.85 -17.06
N THR A 69 -20.59 -9.24 -15.99
CA THR A 69 -21.67 -10.22 -16.11
C THR A 69 -22.88 -9.47 -16.66
N ALA A 70 -23.14 -9.74 -17.94
CA ALA A 70 -24.32 -9.35 -18.70
C ALA A 70 -25.61 -10.03 -18.19
#